data_AF-A0A5K1F2Q6-F1
#
_entry.id   AF-A0A5K1F2Q6-F1
#
_cell.length_a   1.000
_cell.length_b   1.000
_cell.length_c   1.000
_cell.angle_alpha   90.00
_cell.angle_beta   90.00
_cell.angle_gamma   90.00
#
_symmetry.space_group_name_H-M   'P 1'
#
loop_
_entity.id
_entity.type
_entity.pdbx_description
1 polymer ?
#
loop_
_entity_poly.entity_id
_entity_poly.type
_entity_poly.pdbx_seq_one_letter_code
_entity_poly.pdbx_strand_id
1 'polypeptide(L)'
;LRNRNSDGALCLTNCHHSTNPAIKGHALYPSIHQFKKSPVARTTQSFSTHFVFEIESEFQEPGGLGFAFVVSPSTNFSDATGGPYLGLFNESNNGHPTNHIFVVEFDTVQQADLDDIDGNHVGIDVNPV
;
A
#
# COMPACT_ATOMS: atom_id res chain seq x y z
N LEU A 1 -4.25 -12.80 -11.91
CA LEU A 1 -4.27 -12.33 -10.50
C LEU A 1 -4.71 -13.51 -9.65
N ARG A 2 -3.84 -14.06 -8.80
CA ARG A 2 -4.02 -15.37 -8.13
C ARG A 2 -4.80 -15.33 -6.80
N ASN A 3 -5.26 -14.15 -6.36
CA ASN A 3 -5.94 -14.01 -5.07
C ASN A 3 -7.38 -13.55 -5.25
N ARG A 4 -8.27 -14.39 -5.78
CA ARG A 4 -9.71 -14.07 -5.79
C ARG A 4 -10.48 -15.06 -4.93
N ASN A 5 -11.45 -14.58 -4.15
CA ASN A 5 -12.41 -15.43 -3.47
C ASN A 5 -13.41 -16.03 -4.48
N SER A 6 -14.34 -16.86 -3.99
CA SER A 6 -15.40 -17.49 -4.80
C SER A 6 -16.28 -16.48 -5.54
N ASP A 7 -16.40 -15.27 -5.02
CA ASP A 7 -17.23 -14.18 -5.58
C ASP A 7 -16.44 -13.30 -6.57
N GLY A 8 -15.17 -13.62 -6.81
CA GLY A 8 -14.31 -12.92 -7.75
C GLY A 8 -13.70 -11.63 -7.21
N ALA A 9 -13.90 -11.30 -5.93
CA ALA A 9 -13.26 -10.18 -5.25
C ALA A 9 -11.78 -10.49 -5.01
N LEU A 10 -10.92 -9.48 -5.15
CA LEU A 10 -9.49 -9.60 -4.94
C LEU A 10 -9.20 -9.58 -3.42
N CYS A 11 -8.55 -10.62 -2.91
CA CYS A 11 -8.13 -10.69 -1.50
C CYS A 11 -6.63 -10.35 -1.40
N LEU A 12 -6.29 -9.22 -0.79
CA LEU A 12 -4.88 -8.84 -0.61
C LEU A 12 -4.22 -9.65 0.50
N THR A 13 -4.86 -9.72 1.66
CA THR A 13 -4.39 -10.46 2.84
C THR A 13 -5.42 -11.53 3.23
N ASN A 14 -4.99 -12.49 4.04
CA ASN A 14 -5.91 -13.38 4.75
C ASN A 14 -6.34 -12.70 6.07
N CYS A 15 -7.55 -12.94 6.56
CA CYS A 15 -8.09 -12.38 7.82
C CYS A 15 -7.36 -12.88 9.09
N HIS A 16 -6.17 -13.47 8.93
CA HIS A 16 -5.39 -14.04 10.00
C HIS A 16 -4.79 -12.92 10.85
N HIS A 17 -5.26 -12.81 12.09
CA HIS A 17 -4.73 -11.86 13.07
C HIS A 17 -3.30 -12.26 13.45
N SER A 18 -2.32 -11.68 12.77
CA SER A 18 -0.92 -11.86 13.12
C SER A 18 -0.14 -10.60 12.80
N THR A 19 0.62 -10.14 13.78
CA THR A 19 1.64 -9.09 13.66
C THR A 19 2.89 -9.58 12.90
N ASN A 20 2.81 -10.74 12.22
CA ASN A 20 3.94 -11.28 11.48
C ASN A 20 4.25 -10.35 10.28
N PRO A 21 5.45 -9.73 10.24
CA PRO A 21 5.85 -8.83 9.16
C PRO A 21 5.93 -9.53 7.79
N ALA A 22 5.87 -10.85 7.73
CA ALA A 22 5.78 -11.61 6.48
C ALA A 22 4.39 -11.55 5.82
N ILE A 23 3.33 -11.17 6.54
CA ILE A 23 1.97 -11.08 5.96
C ILE A 23 1.85 -9.77 5.19
N LYS A 24 1.95 -9.88 3.88
CA LYS A 24 1.75 -8.79 2.92
C LYS A 24 1.16 -9.35 1.63
N GLY A 25 0.42 -8.52 0.91
CA GLY A 25 -0.16 -8.89 -0.38
C GLY A 25 -0.15 -7.74 -1.36
N HIS A 26 0.13 -8.05 -2.63
CA HIS A 26 0.18 -7.06 -3.70
C HIS A 26 -0.63 -7.54 -4.89
N ALA A 27 -1.35 -6.59 -5.50
CA ALA A 27 -1.98 -6.78 -6.80
C ALA A 27 -1.58 -5.61 -7.70
N LEU A 28 -0.80 -5.92 -8.73
CA LEU A 28 -0.24 -4.91 -9.63
C LEU A 28 -0.85 -5.06 -11.01
N TYR A 29 -1.15 -3.92 -11.64
CA TYR A 29 -1.57 -3.92 -13.04
C TYR A 29 -0.40 -4.39 -13.92
N PRO A 30 -0.61 -5.30 -14.87
CA PRO A 30 0.48 -6.01 -15.55
C PRO A 30 1.28 -5.13 -16.52
N SER A 31 0.79 -3.93 -16.87
CA SER A 31 1.45 -3.04 -17.82
C SER A 31 1.94 -1.75 -17.16
N ILE A 32 3.12 -1.30 -17.58
CA ILE A 32 3.70 -0.04 -17.11
C ILE A 32 2.89 1.13 -17.67
N HIS A 33 2.50 2.04 -16.78
CA HIS A 33 1.88 3.31 -17.15
C HIS A 33 2.93 4.44 -17.14
N GLN A 34 3.13 5.07 -18.29
CA GLN A 34 4.10 6.15 -18.42
C GLN A 34 3.49 7.51 -18.06
N PHE A 35 3.67 7.98 -16.82
CA PHE A 35 3.18 9.31 -16.42
C PHE A 35 3.95 10.47 -17.04
N LYS A 36 5.17 10.23 -17.53
CA LYS A 36 6.03 11.24 -18.15
C LYS A 36 6.75 10.65 -19.36
N LYS A 37 6.71 11.35 -20.51
CA LYS A 37 7.31 10.88 -21.76
C LYS A 37 8.85 10.88 -21.77
N SER A 38 9.46 11.73 -20.95
CA SER A 38 10.92 11.79 -20.77
C SER A 38 11.26 12.55 -19.48
N PRO A 39 12.46 12.38 -18.91
CA PRO A 39 12.88 13.10 -17.70
C PRO A 39 12.78 14.64 -17.84
N VAL A 40 12.97 15.16 -19.06
CA VAL A 40 12.92 16.59 -19.39
C VAL A 40 11.54 17.10 -19.81
N ALA A 41 10.55 16.22 -19.98
CA ALA A 41 9.20 16.64 -20.36
C ALA A 41 8.61 17.59 -19.30
N ARG A 42 7.93 18.65 -19.75
CA ARG A 42 7.29 19.63 -18.86
C ARG A 42 5.84 19.30 -18.53
N THR A 43 5.28 18.29 -19.19
CA THR A 43 3.90 17.86 -19.03
C THR A 43 3.85 16.43 -18.51
N THR A 44 2.97 16.20 -17.54
CA THR A 44 2.64 14.86 -17.01
C THR A 44 1.29 14.39 -17.55
N GLN A 45 1.05 13.08 -17.51
CA GLN A 45 -0.26 12.50 -17.82
C GLN A 45 -1.11 12.47 -16.54
N SER A 46 -2.37 12.87 -16.65
CA SER A 46 -3.36 12.72 -15.59
C SER A 46 -3.87 11.27 -15.54
N PHE A 47 -4.27 10.81 -14.36
CA PHE A 47 -4.93 9.53 -14.18
C PHE A 47 -6.13 9.67 -13.23
N SER A 48 -7.00 8.68 -13.26
CA SER A 48 -8.05 8.49 -12.27
C SER A 48 -8.18 7.00 -11.97
N THR A 49 -8.53 6.66 -10.74
CA THR A 49 -8.77 5.29 -10.31
C THR A 49 -9.99 5.26 -9.42
N HIS A 50 -10.73 4.17 -9.48
CA HIS A 50 -11.90 3.93 -8.64
C HIS A 50 -11.94 2.45 -8.31
N PHE A 51 -12.13 2.13 -7.05
CA PHE A 51 -12.26 0.78 -6.56
C PHE A 51 -13.24 0.76 -5.39
N VAL A 52 -13.82 -0.41 -5.15
CA VAL A 52 -14.63 -0.70 -3.96
C VAL A 52 -13.85 -1.74 -3.18
N PHE A 53 -13.75 -1.56 -1.88
CA PHE A 53 -13.02 -2.45 -0.99
C PHE A 53 -13.82 -2.70 0.27
N GLU A 54 -13.45 -3.78 0.97
CA GLU A 54 -13.96 -4.16 2.27
C GLU A 54 -12.76 -4.56 3.12
N ILE A 55 -12.71 -4.06 4.36
CA ILE A 55 -11.74 -4.49 5.36
C ILE A 55 -12.53 -5.29 6.39
N GLU A 56 -12.23 -6.58 6.46
CA GLU A 56 -12.87 -7.50 7.40
C GLU A 56 -11.90 -7.79 8.56
N SER A 57 -12.37 -7.57 9.79
CA SER A 57 -11.66 -7.96 11.01
C SER A 57 -12.48 -9.00 11.76
N GLU A 58 -11.86 -10.13 12.11
CA GLU A 58 -12.48 -11.18 12.95
C GLU A 58 -12.58 -10.75 14.43
N PHE A 59 -11.94 -9.65 14.82
CA PHE A 59 -11.83 -9.19 16.21
C PHE A 59 -12.41 -7.78 16.38
N GLN A 60 -12.96 -7.53 17.57
CA GLN A 60 -13.50 -6.23 17.98
C GLN A 60 -12.42 -5.16 18.22
N GLU A 61 -11.17 -5.59 18.46
CA GLU A 61 -10.01 -4.71 18.59
C GLU A 61 -9.56 -4.19 17.21
N PRO A 62 -8.83 -3.05 17.14
CA PRO A 62 -8.22 -2.59 15.90
C PRO A 62 -7.40 -3.72 15.28
N GLY A 63 -7.86 -4.21 14.13
CA GLY A 63 -7.31 -5.37 13.44
C GLY A 63 -6.93 -5.00 12.02
N GLY A 64 -5.73 -5.41 11.59
CA GLY A 64 -5.13 -4.97 10.33
C GLY A 64 -4.54 -3.56 10.43
N LEU A 65 -3.62 -3.23 9.53
CA LEU A 65 -2.95 -1.92 9.48
C LEU A 65 -3.31 -1.17 8.21
N GLY A 66 -4.39 -1.59 7.54
CA GLY A 66 -4.86 -0.98 6.31
C GLY A 66 -4.30 -1.59 5.01
N PHE A 67 -4.48 -0.83 3.94
CA PHE A 67 -3.94 -1.13 2.60
C PHE A 67 -3.69 0.18 1.85
N ALA A 68 -3.01 0.10 0.69
CA ALA A 68 -2.74 1.27 -0.12
C ALA A 68 -2.96 1.06 -1.61
N PHE A 69 -3.36 2.14 -2.29
CA PHE A 69 -3.16 2.30 -3.73
C PHE A 69 -1.76 2.87 -3.97
N VAL A 70 -1.00 2.28 -4.89
CA VAL A 70 0.39 2.70 -5.14
C VAL A 70 0.70 2.96 -6.60
N VAL A 71 1.53 3.96 -6.84
CA VAL A 71 2.26 4.17 -8.09
C VAL A 71 3.75 4.03 -7.79
N SER A 72 4.36 3.00 -8.34
CA SER A 72 5.76 2.62 -8.06
C SER A 72 6.54 2.39 -9.37
N PRO A 73 7.84 2.74 -9.42
CA PRO A 73 8.71 2.41 -10.56
C PRO A 73 9.03 0.92 -10.65
N SER A 74 8.75 0.13 -9.60
CA SER A 74 9.08 -1.29 -9.48
C SER A 74 7.87 -2.10 -9.02
N THR A 75 7.78 -3.34 -9.50
CA THR A 75 6.81 -4.34 -9.01
C THR A 75 7.40 -5.26 -7.94
N ASN A 76 8.67 -5.05 -7.56
CA ASN A 76 9.36 -5.88 -6.59
C ASN A 76 9.22 -5.28 -5.18
N PHE A 77 8.46 -5.97 -4.33
CA PHE A 77 8.29 -5.68 -2.91
C PHE A 77 8.76 -6.87 -2.04
N SER A 78 9.70 -7.68 -2.54
CA SER A 78 10.22 -8.87 -1.83
C SER A 78 10.75 -8.53 -0.44
N ASP A 79 11.42 -7.39 -0.32
CA ASP A 79 12.13 -6.98 0.89
C ASP A 79 11.27 -6.10 1.82
N ALA A 80 10.08 -5.72 1.36
CA ALA A 80 9.14 -4.98 2.18
C ALA A 80 8.58 -5.85 3.30
N THR A 81 8.16 -5.24 4.39
CA THR A 81 7.47 -5.91 5.49
C THR A 81 6.01 -5.47 5.47
N GLY A 82 5.12 -6.40 5.82
CA GLY A 82 3.77 -6.04 6.26
C GLY A 82 3.85 -5.27 7.57
N GLY A 83 2.74 -5.19 8.28
CA GLY A 83 2.74 -4.36 9.47
C GLY A 83 2.53 -2.87 9.08
N PRO A 84 3.16 -1.94 9.81
CA PRO A 84 2.95 -0.51 9.63
C PRO A 84 3.53 0.02 8.31
N TYR A 85 4.36 -0.78 7.62
CA TYR A 85 4.93 -0.41 6.32
C TYR A 85 4.04 -0.81 5.13
N LEU A 86 2.82 -1.30 5.38
CA LEU A 86 1.80 -1.67 4.38
C LEU A 86 2.28 -2.65 3.30
N GLY A 87 3.36 -3.40 3.54
CA GLY A 87 3.97 -4.26 2.53
C GLY A 87 4.76 -3.51 1.45
N LEU A 88 5.04 -2.22 1.63
CA LEU A 88 5.70 -1.37 0.63
C LEU A 88 7.17 -1.07 0.98
N PHE A 89 7.45 -0.93 2.27
CA PHE A 89 8.76 -0.57 2.82
C PHE A 89 9.19 -1.55 3.90
N ASN A 90 10.37 -1.34 4.44
CA ASN A 90 10.84 -1.92 5.69
C ASN A 90 11.53 -0.83 6.51
N GLU A 91 11.88 -1.15 7.75
CA GLU A 91 12.55 -0.23 8.68
C GLU A 91 13.80 0.46 8.08
N SER A 92 14.54 -0.22 7.20
CA SER A 92 15.77 0.31 6.62
C SER A 92 15.58 1.21 5.40
N ASN A 93 14.42 1.16 4.73
CA ASN A 93 14.18 1.92 3.50
C ASN A 93 12.94 2.82 3.55
N ASN A 94 12.21 2.83 4.67
CA ASN A 94 11.18 3.83 4.92
C ASN A 94 11.81 5.23 4.86
N GLY A 95 11.18 6.15 4.16
CA GLY A 95 11.63 7.54 4.02
C GLY A 95 12.66 7.77 2.92
N HIS A 96 13.18 6.71 2.28
CA HIS A 96 14.27 6.88 1.33
C HIS A 96 13.79 7.61 0.06
N PRO A 97 14.42 8.75 -0.31
CA PRO A 97 13.98 9.56 -1.46
C PRO A 97 14.13 8.84 -2.80
N THR A 98 14.90 7.75 -2.83
CA THR A 98 15.14 6.91 -4.01
C THR A 98 14.02 5.88 -4.27
N ASN A 99 13.06 5.73 -3.36
CA ASN A 99 11.95 4.78 -3.55
C ASN A 99 11.08 5.20 -4.74
N HIS A 100 10.84 6.51 -4.87
CA HIS A 100 9.94 7.14 -5.86
C HIS A 100 8.54 6.51 -5.89
N ILE A 101 7.99 6.17 -4.70
CA ILE A 101 6.68 5.57 -4.56
C ILE A 101 5.68 6.62 -4.09
N PHE A 102 4.58 6.75 -4.82
CA PHE A 102 3.39 7.51 -4.40
C PHE A 102 2.36 6.56 -3.82
N VAL A 103 1.80 6.93 -2.67
CA VAL A 103 0.89 6.10 -1.87
C VAL A 103 -0.37 6.89 -1.57
N VAL A 104 -1.52 6.21 -1.69
CA VAL A 104 -2.76 6.62 -1.03
C VAL A 104 -3.14 5.50 -0.08
N GLU A 105 -2.94 5.73 1.20
CA GLU A 105 -3.16 4.74 2.27
C GLU A 105 -4.55 4.88 2.89
N PHE A 106 -5.05 3.75 3.35
CA PHE A 106 -6.27 3.63 4.13
C PHE A 106 -5.88 2.94 5.44
N ASP A 107 -5.30 3.70 6.36
CA ASP A 107 -4.83 3.19 7.65
C ASP A 107 -6.02 3.00 8.61
N THR A 108 -5.94 1.94 9.40
CA THR A 108 -6.95 1.52 10.35
C THR A 108 -6.49 1.61 11.80
N VAL A 109 -5.21 1.91 12.06
CA VAL A 109 -4.62 1.98 13.40
C VAL A 109 -3.63 3.15 13.47
N GLN A 110 -3.47 3.78 14.63
CA GLN A 110 -2.47 4.81 14.83
C GLN A 110 -1.09 4.23 15.16
N GLN A 111 -0.10 4.51 14.31
CA GLN A 111 1.30 4.16 14.52
C GLN A 111 2.05 5.40 15.01
N ALA A 112 1.99 5.66 16.32
CA ALA A 112 2.60 6.86 16.90
C ALA A 112 4.12 6.99 16.63
N ASP A 113 4.82 5.86 16.46
CA ASP A 113 6.26 5.84 16.14
C ASP A 113 6.56 6.21 14.67
N LEU A 114 5.53 6.34 13.83
CA LEU A 114 5.58 6.79 12.43
C LEU A 114 4.81 8.10 12.21
N ASP A 115 4.59 8.88 13.29
CA ASP A 115 3.93 10.18 13.23
C ASP A 115 2.48 10.17 12.67
N ASP A 116 1.78 9.03 12.80
CA ASP A 116 0.36 8.94 12.42
C ASP A 116 -0.53 9.92 13.21
N ILE A 117 -1.40 10.61 12.47
CA ILE A 117 -2.18 11.74 12.98
C ILE A 117 -3.25 11.34 14.00
N ASP A 118 -3.93 10.22 13.77
CA ASP A 118 -5.03 9.73 14.58
C ASP A 118 -5.25 8.22 14.37
N GLY A 119 -6.39 7.70 14.85
CA GLY A 119 -6.70 6.28 14.82
C GLY A 119 -6.83 5.70 13.41
N ASN A 120 -7.66 6.27 12.56
CA ASN A 120 -7.92 5.72 11.23
C ASN A 120 -8.11 6.86 10.24
N HIS A 121 -7.30 6.86 9.19
CA HIS A 121 -7.24 7.98 8.25
C HIS A 121 -7.03 7.52 6.81
N VAL A 122 -7.16 8.49 5.91
CA VAL A 122 -6.72 8.35 4.52
C VAL A 122 -5.54 9.29 4.33
N GLY A 123 -4.39 8.73 3.99
CA GLY A 123 -3.12 9.45 3.79
C GLY A 123 -2.74 9.57 2.32
N ILE A 124 -1.89 10.56 2.01
CA ILE A 124 -1.26 10.72 0.69
C ILE A 124 0.22 10.97 0.90
N ASP A 125 1.04 10.01 0.49
CA ASP A 125 2.46 9.98 0.83
C ASP A 125 3.36 9.84 -0.39
N VAL A 126 4.58 10.37 -0.27
CA VAL A 126 5.64 10.23 -1.26
C VAL A 126 6.90 9.75 -0.54
N ASN A 127 7.30 8.49 -0.79
CA ASN A 127 8.41 7.83 -0.11
C ASN A 127 8.27 7.89 1.43
N PRO A 128 7.19 7.32 1.99
CA PRO A 128 6.67 7.68 3.30
C PRO A 128 7.74 7.54 4.37
N VAL A 129 7.70 8.40 5.37
CA VAL A 129 8.30 8.17 6.68
C VAL A 129 7.11 7.92 7.59
#